data_AF-A0A1I7KJG4-F1
#
_entry.id   AF-A0A1I7KJG4-F1
#
_cell.length_a   1.000
_cell.length_b   1.000
_cell.length_c   1.000
_cell.angle_alpha   90.00
_cell.angle_beta   90.00
_cell.angle_gamma   90.00
#
_symmetry.space_group_name_H-M   'P 1'
#
loop_
_entity.id
_entity.type
_entity.pdbx_description
1 polymer ?
#
loop_
_entity_poly.entity_id
_entity_poly.type
_entity_poly.pdbx_seq_one_letter_code
_entity_poly.pdbx_strand_id
1 'polypeptide(L)'
;MVGGATFYRVSRVLSIDVQDGTATLHAEVDPLYEAQYASSPEGRTSDGRLYYNVRIAPQAACGLPGVSNQLDTSDLLVFHQGAFVTLREAFPDALLPASDRPLNFVTPPTLTRLRQCAEQIAQVADAMPFSRIAVHAGAQRIAEVGRTATTAFHYEEEPGETQIGAMTHLVITPKKPALPQDFTVSVRAVSVMQCDYEGPHIELDRWKQGLGPEVPLARTGTRFVIAPHALAGTAPPFPRYTPTELRRAIAQHWGNAGLASREEAGPCQPFLRGYRFAVRYQSRLVQEVFMAFAGGC
;
A
#
# COMPACT_ATOMS: atom_id res chain seq x y z
N MET A 1 18.68 -18.41 3.53
CA MET A 1 17.31 -18.00 3.17
C MET A 1 17.38 -17.40 1.78
N VAL A 2 16.68 -17.96 0.81
CA VAL A 2 16.49 -17.31 -0.49
C VAL A 2 15.46 -16.21 -0.25
N GLY A 3 15.85 -14.95 -0.44
CA GLY A 3 14.97 -13.80 -0.23
C GLY A 3 13.66 -13.96 -1.00
N GLY A 4 12.55 -13.50 -0.40
CA GLY A 4 11.25 -13.51 -1.07
C GLY A 4 11.33 -12.66 -2.34
N ALA A 5 11.05 -13.26 -3.49
CA ALA A 5 10.92 -12.52 -4.72
C ALA A 5 9.45 -12.22 -4.99
N THR A 6 9.20 -11.13 -5.71
CA THR A 6 7.85 -10.70 -6.07
C THR A 6 7.79 -10.53 -7.58
N PHE A 7 6.73 -11.03 -8.19
CA PHE A 7 6.45 -10.75 -9.60
C PHE A 7 5.81 -9.38 -9.73
N TYR A 8 6.30 -8.59 -10.69
CA TYR A 8 5.79 -7.25 -10.96
C TYR A 8 5.34 -7.10 -12.41
N ARG A 9 4.29 -6.32 -12.63
CA ARG A 9 3.99 -5.75 -13.95
C ARG A 9 4.75 -4.43 -14.08
N VAL A 10 5.62 -4.32 -15.08
CA VAL A 10 6.20 -3.02 -15.47
C VAL A 10 5.10 -2.21 -16.15
N SER A 11 4.67 -1.14 -15.49
CA SER A 11 3.58 -0.29 -15.97
C SER A 11 4.08 0.90 -16.80
N ARG A 12 5.27 1.42 -16.44
CA ARG A 12 5.96 2.45 -17.21
C ARG A 12 7.45 2.38 -16.91
N VAL A 13 8.28 2.41 -17.95
CA VAL A 13 9.73 2.63 -17.82
C VAL A 13 9.99 4.13 -17.76
N LEU A 14 10.76 4.58 -16.76
CA LEU A 14 11.13 5.98 -16.56
C LEU A 14 12.52 6.25 -17.12
N SER A 15 13.51 5.46 -16.72
CA SER A 15 14.87 5.48 -17.24
C SER A 15 15.52 4.11 -17.11
N ILE A 16 16.59 3.92 -17.88
CA ILE A 16 17.55 2.83 -17.69
C ILE A 16 18.91 3.52 -17.56
N ASP A 17 19.51 3.43 -16.38
CA ASP A 17 20.79 4.06 -16.06
C ASP A 17 21.87 2.99 -15.99
N VAL A 18 23.02 3.20 -16.62
CA VAL A 18 24.14 2.25 -16.59
C VAL A 18 25.32 2.90 -15.87
N GLN A 19 25.73 2.34 -14.74
CA GLN A 19 26.87 2.80 -13.95
C GLN A 19 27.73 1.60 -13.53
N ASP A 20 29.04 1.71 -13.71
CA ASP A 20 30.02 0.68 -13.34
C ASP A 20 29.67 -0.73 -13.87
N GLY A 21 29.13 -0.77 -15.09
CA GLY A 21 28.70 -1.99 -15.74
C GLY A 21 27.43 -2.61 -15.17
N THR A 22 26.71 -1.96 -14.23
CA THR A 22 25.40 -2.37 -13.73
C THR A 22 24.32 -1.46 -14.34
N ALA A 23 23.23 -2.02 -14.88
CA ALA A 23 22.14 -1.22 -15.42
C ALA A 23 20.91 -1.24 -14.53
N THR A 24 20.50 -0.09 -14.00
CA THR A 24 19.32 0.12 -13.17
C THR A 24 18.12 0.59 -13.98
N LEU A 25 17.01 -0.13 -13.85
CA LEU A 25 15.70 0.13 -14.42
C LEU A 25 14.90 0.90 -13.38
N HIS A 26 14.63 2.16 -13.70
CA HIS A 26 13.69 2.95 -12.95
C HIS A 26 12.33 2.82 -13.63
N ALA A 27 11.40 2.15 -12.97
CA ALA A 27 10.07 1.89 -13.51
C ALA A 27 8.99 2.04 -12.45
N GLU A 28 7.79 2.42 -12.90
CA GLU A 28 6.56 2.24 -12.14
C GLU A 28 6.14 0.78 -12.27
N VAL A 29 6.00 0.07 -11.15
CA VAL A 29 5.73 -1.37 -11.14
C VAL A 29 4.55 -1.73 -10.24
N ASP A 30 3.68 -2.62 -10.71
CA ASP A 30 2.54 -3.09 -9.93
C ASP A 30 2.82 -4.52 -9.42
N PRO A 31 2.87 -4.76 -8.09
CA PRO A 31 3.15 -6.08 -7.55
C PRO A 31 1.99 -7.05 -7.81
N LEU A 32 2.31 -8.26 -8.26
CA LEU A 32 1.32 -9.28 -8.67
C LEU A 32 1.22 -10.41 -7.65
N TYR A 33 2.32 -11.11 -7.38
CA TYR A 33 2.37 -12.27 -6.50
C TYR A 33 3.74 -12.42 -5.86
N GLU A 34 3.79 -13.01 -4.67
CA GLU A 34 5.03 -13.54 -4.12
C GLU A 34 5.42 -14.83 -4.86
N ALA A 35 6.69 -14.93 -5.20
CA ALA A 35 7.30 -16.08 -5.82
C ALA A 35 7.72 -17.10 -4.75
N GLN A 36 7.38 -18.37 -5.00
CA GLN A 36 7.86 -19.50 -4.22
C GLN A 36 8.98 -20.23 -4.97
N TYR A 37 10.06 -20.48 -4.24
CA TYR A 37 11.22 -21.22 -4.72
C TYR A 37 11.27 -22.61 -4.11
N ALA A 38 11.66 -23.60 -4.92
CA ALA A 38 12.06 -24.90 -4.40
C ALA A 38 13.38 -24.76 -3.62
N SER A 39 13.54 -25.56 -2.56
CA SER A 39 14.78 -25.60 -1.76
C SER A 39 15.97 -26.20 -2.51
N SER A 40 15.71 -26.94 -3.60
CA SER A 40 16.71 -27.52 -4.49
C SER A 40 16.49 -27.05 -5.94
N PRO A 41 17.56 -26.94 -6.73
CA PRO A 41 17.45 -26.65 -8.16
C PRO A 41 16.68 -27.77 -8.87
N GLU A 42 15.88 -27.39 -9.86
CA GLU A 42 15.12 -28.32 -10.71
C GLU A 42 16.02 -28.94 -11.80
N GLY A 43 17.16 -28.30 -12.12
CA GLY A 43 18.14 -28.87 -13.04
C GLY A 43 19.29 -27.92 -13.40
N ARG A 44 20.00 -28.27 -14.47
CA ARG A 44 21.00 -27.42 -15.14
C ARG A 44 20.63 -27.22 -16.61
N THR A 45 20.89 -26.02 -17.09
CA THR A 45 20.85 -25.65 -18.50
C THR A 45 22.06 -26.21 -19.26
N SER A 46 22.02 -26.16 -20.60
CA SER A 46 23.06 -26.72 -21.47
C SER A 46 24.43 -26.05 -21.32
N ASP A 47 24.46 -24.78 -20.91
CA ASP A 47 25.66 -24.02 -20.55
C ASP A 47 26.07 -24.21 -19.08
N GLY A 48 25.39 -25.08 -18.34
CA GLY A 48 25.76 -25.52 -17.00
C GLY A 48 25.15 -24.71 -15.86
N ARG A 49 24.31 -23.71 -16.13
CA ARG A 49 23.69 -22.87 -15.09
C ARG A 49 22.56 -23.62 -14.39
N LEU A 50 22.54 -23.57 -13.06
CA LEU A 50 21.44 -24.11 -12.25
C LEU A 50 20.15 -23.35 -12.52
N TYR A 51 19.01 -24.04 -12.49
CA TYR A 51 17.71 -23.39 -12.58
C TYR A 51 16.68 -23.90 -11.57
N TYR A 52 15.73 -23.03 -11.26
CA TYR A 52 14.62 -23.24 -10.32
C TYR A 52 13.31 -22.88 -11.00
N ASN A 53 12.27 -23.70 -10.82
CA ASN A 53 10.92 -23.36 -11.26
C ASN A 53 10.28 -22.46 -10.21
N VAL A 54 9.87 -21.27 -10.64
CA VAL A 54 9.13 -20.35 -9.78
C VAL A 54 7.66 -20.71 -9.81
N ARG A 55 7.07 -20.74 -8.62
CA ARG A 55 5.66 -21.07 -8.42
C ARG A 55 4.96 -19.92 -7.72
N ILE A 56 3.65 -19.85 -7.91
CA ILE A 56 2.75 -18.99 -7.16
C ILE A 56 1.92 -19.90 -6.28
N ALA A 57 1.75 -19.56 -5.00
CA ALA A 57 0.91 -20.35 -4.11
C ALA A 57 -0.49 -20.54 -4.73
N PRO A 58 -1.07 -21.76 -4.70
CA PRO A 58 -2.37 -22.01 -5.31
C PRO A 58 -3.46 -21.02 -4.84
N GLN A 59 -3.43 -20.68 -3.55
CA GLN A 59 -4.36 -19.78 -2.87
C GLN A 59 -3.94 -18.30 -2.89
N ALA A 60 -2.83 -17.93 -3.54
CA ALA A 60 -2.40 -16.54 -3.58
C ALA A 60 -3.44 -15.68 -4.31
N ALA A 61 -3.86 -14.59 -3.66
CA ALA A 61 -4.69 -13.56 -4.29
C ALA A 61 -3.85 -12.74 -5.29
N CYS A 62 -4.49 -12.30 -6.38
CA CYS A 62 -3.85 -11.41 -7.34
C CYS A 62 -3.68 -10.01 -6.74
N GLY A 63 -2.46 -9.47 -6.87
CA GLY A 63 -2.09 -8.17 -6.32
C GLY A 63 -1.58 -8.32 -4.89
N LEU A 64 -0.48 -7.62 -4.59
CA LEU A 64 0.00 -7.47 -3.21
C LEU A 64 -0.22 -6.03 -2.74
N PRO A 65 -0.57 -5.81 -1.47
CA PRO A 65 -0.52 -4.49 -0.88
C PRO A 65 0.94 -4.04 -0.80
N GLY A 66 1.27 -2.88 -1.37
CA GLY A 66 2.64 -2.35 -1.33
C GLY A 66 2.99 -1.49 -2.53
N VAL A 67 4.01 -0.65 -2.33
CA VAL A 67 4.42 0.39 -3.29
C VAL A 67 5.32 -0.20 -4.37
N SER A 68 5.29 0.41 -5.56
CA SER A 68 6.39 0.33 -6.53
C SER A 68 7.71 0.72 -5.86
N ASN A 69 8.54 -0.25 -5.53
CA ASN A 69 9.90 0.01 -5.11
C ASN A 69 10.81 0.20 -6.33
N GLN A 70 11.87 1.00 -6.19
CA GLN A 70 13.02 0.88 -7.07
C GLN A 70 13.54 -0.55 -6.92
N LEU A 71 13.50 -1.31 -8.01
CA LEU A 71 14.03 -2.66 -8.05
C LEU A 71 15.50 -2.57 -8.43
N ASP A 72 16.38 -3.14 -7.60
CA ASP A 72 17.72 -3.46 -8.05
C ASP A 72 17.59 -4.48 -9.18
N THR A 73 18.11 -4.08 -10.32
CA THR A 73 17.98 -4.73 -11.61
C THR A 73 18.98 -5.81 -11.89
N SER A 74 20.02 -5.88 -11.08
CA SER A 74 20.90 -7.03 -11.05
C SER A 74 20.13 -8.33 -10.69
N ASP A 75 18.90 -8.19 -10.20
CA ASP A 75 17.99 -9.26 -9.79
C ASP A 75 16.78 -9.45 -10.72
N LEU A 76 16.63 -8.65 -11.78
CA LEU A 76 15.45 -8.71 -12.64
C LEU A 76 15.56 -9.76 -13.75
N LEU A 77 14.53 -10.58 -13.85
CA LEU A 77 14.21 -11.30 -15.08
C LEU A 77 13.03 -10.62 -15.78
N VAL A 78 13.18 -10.39 -17.07
CA VAL A 78 12.16 -9.78 -17.92
C VAL A 78 11.55 -10.85 -18.80
N PHE A 79 10.23 -10.81 -18.93
CA PHE A 79 9.55 -11.68 -19.87
C PHE A 79 9.81 -11.25 -21.32
N HIS A 80 10.62 -12.02 -22.05
CA HIS A 80 10.99 -11.79 -23.45
C HIS A 80 10.78 -13.09 -24.25
N GLN A 81 10.11 -12.99 -25.40
CA GLN A 81 9.90 -14.11 -26.35
C GLN A 81 9.41 -15.44 -25.72
N GLY A 82 8.55 -15.38 -24.69
CA GLY A 82 8.01 -16.60 -24.07
C GLY A 82 8.74 -17.07 -22.82
N ALA A 83 9.86 -16.44 -22.44
CA ALA A 83 10.65 -16.83 -21.27
C ALA A 83 11.01 -15.61 -20.41
N PHE A 84 11.30 -15.85 -19.13
CA PHE A 84 11.91 -14.84 -18.27
C PHE A 84 13.43 -14.93 -18.43
N VAL A 85 14.03 -13.86 -18.92
CA VAL A 85 15.47 -13.78 -19.23
C VAL A 85 16.10 -12.60 -18.51
N THR A 86 17.40 -12.63 -18.31
CA THR A 86 18.14 -11.49 -17.74
C THR A 86 18.02 -10.25 -18.63
N LEU A 87 18.22 -9.06 -18.07
CA LEU A 87 18.25 -7.82 -18.86
C LEU A 87 19.27 -7.89 -20.01
N ARG A 88 20.42 -8.55 -19.81
CA ARG A 88 21.43 -8.77 -20.87
C ARG A 88 20.88 -9.61 -22.03
N GLU A 89 20.16 -10.68 -21.73
CA GLU A 89 19.55 -11.53 -22.76
C GLU A 89 18.39 -10.83 -23.48
N ALA A 90 17.64 -9.96 -22.78
CA ALA A 90 16.59 -9.15 -23.39
C ALA A 90 17.13 -7.97 -24.24
N PHE A 91 18.32 -7.48 -23.92
CA PHE A 91 18.97 -6.33 -24.55
C PHE A 91 20.43 -6.65 -24.91
N PRO A 92 20.68 -7.53 -25.92
CA PRO A 92 22.01 -8.04 -26.23
C PRO A 92 23.00 -6.96 -26.69
N ASP A 93 22.48 -5.86 -27.25
CA ASP A 93 23.28 -4.72 -27.73
C ASP A 93 23.67 -3.74 -26.61
N ALA A 94 23.13 -3.92 -25.40
CA ALA A 94 23.48 -3.11 -24.24
C ALA A 94 24.70 -3.70 -23.50
N LEU A 95 25.63 -2.84 -23.10
CA LEU A 95 26.80 -3.23 -22.29
C LEU A 95 26.36 -3.52 -20.84
N LEU A 96 25.86 -4.74 -20.63
CA LEU A 96 25.33 -5.24 -19.36
C LEU A 96 26.26 -6.33 -18.78
N PRO A 97 26.39 -6.43 -17.44
CA PRO A 97 27.32 -7.36 -16.82
C PRO A 97 26.76 -8.78 -16.92
N ALA A 98 27.65 -9.78 -16.95
CA ALA A 98 27.23 -11.17 -16.80
C ALA A 98 26.77 -11.40 -15.35
N SER A 99 25.69 -12.16 -15.16
CA SER A 99 25.24 -12.59 -13.84
C SER A 99 25.35 -14.11 -13.74
N ASP A 100 26.24 -14.60 -12.88
CA ASP A 100 26.43 -16.04 -12.58
C ASP A 100 25.29 -16.62 -11.71
N ARG A 101 24.14 -15.94 -11.65
CA ARG A 101 23.03 -16.35 -10.81
C ARG A 101 22.22 -17.50 -11.43
N PRO A 102 21.59 -18.33 -10.58
CA PRO A 102 20.66 -19.34 -11.04
C PRO A 102 19.51 -18.75 -11.86
N LEU A 103 19.03 -19.51 -12.83
CA LEU A 103 17.89 -19.14 -13.66
C LEU A 103 16.57 -19.46 -12.95
N ASN A 104 15.62 -18.52 -13.00
CA ASN A 104 14.29 -18.72 -12.45
C ASN A 104 13.30 -18.91 -13.60
N PHE A 105 12.95 -20.17 -13.90
CA PHE A 105 11.99 -20.49 -14.96
C PHE A 105 10.56 -20.34 -14.48
N VAL A 106 9.72 -19.79 -15.35
CA VAL A 106 8.28 -19.70 -15.13
C VAL A 106 7.61 -20.70 -16.05
N THR A 107 6.87 -21.65 -15.47
CA THR A 107 6.15 -22.65 -16.25
C THR A 107 4.97 -22.01 -16.99
N PRO A 108 4.49 -22.60 -18.11
CA PRO A 108 3.34 -22.06 -18.84
C PRO A 108 2.09 -21.81 -17.97
N PRO A 109 1.72 -22.69 -17.02
CA PRO A 109 0.62 -22.42 -16.10
C PRO A 109 0.85 -21.20 -15.19
N THR A 110 2.05 -21.05 -14.62
CA THR A 110 2.41 -19.89 -13.80
C THR A 110 2.39 -18.61 -14.65
N LEU A 111 2.89 -18.66 -15.88
CA LEU A 111 2.87 -17.53 -16.81
C LEU A 111 1.45 -17.10 -17.16
N THR A 112 0.53 -18.04 -17.40
CA THR A 112 -0.88 -17.73 -17.65
C THR A 112 -1.51 -17.01 -16.45
N ARG A 113 -1.28 -17.50 -15.22
CA ARG A 113 -1.76 -16.82 -14.00
C ARG A 113 -1.19 -15.41 -13.86
N LEU A 114 0.11 -15.23 -14.14
CA LEU A 114 0.77 -13.92 -14.11
C LEU A 114 0.15 -12.94 -15.10
N ARG A 115 -0.11 -13.38 -16.35
CA ARG A 115 -0.73 -12.55 -17.38
C ARG A 115 -2.14 -12.13 -17.00
N GLN A 116 -2.96 -13.08 -16.55
CA GLN A 116 -4.32 -12.80 -16.09
C GLN A 116 -4.33 -11.77 -14.95
N CYS A 117 -3.44 -11.95 -13.96
CA CYS A 117 -3.32 -10.99 -12.88
C CYS A 117 -2.82 -9.62 -13.37
N ALA A 118 -1.80 -9.59 -14.23
CA ALA A 118 -1.28 -8.34 -14.79
C ALA A 118 -2.35 -7.55 -15.56
N GLU A 119 -3.21 -8.24 -16.33
CA GLU A 119 -4.36 -7.66 -17.03
C GLU A 119 -5.41 -7.12 -16.06
N GLN A 120 -5.78 -7.91 -15.04
CA GLN A 120 -6.73 -7.47 -14.01
C GLN A 120 -6.22 -6.23 -13.27
N ILE A 121 -4.96 -6.24 -12.84
CA ILE A 121 -4.31 -5.11 -12.17
C ILE A 121 -4.18 -3.91 -13.12
N ALA A 122 -4.01 -4.11 -14.43
CA ALA A 122 -3.98 -3.03 -15.42
C ALA A 122 -5.35 -2.36 -15.55
N GLN A 123 -6.43 -3.14 -15.60
CA GLN A 123 -7.80 -2.61 -15.64
C GLN A 123 -8.13 -1.78 -14.39
N VAL A 124 -7.74 -2.26 -13.21
CA VAL A 124 -7.87 -1.51 -11.95
C VAL A 124 -7.09 -0.20 -12.00
N ALA A 125 -5.80 -0.27 -12.36
CA ALA A 125 -4.93 0.89 -12.53
C ALA A 125 -5.49 1.89 -13.55
N ASP A 126 -6.18 1.40 -14.57
CA ASP A 126 -6.78 2.23 -15.61
C ASP A 126 -8.03 2.97 -15.17
N ALA A 127 -8.81 2.37 -14.28
CA ALA A 127 -10.00 2.97 -13.69
C ALA A 127 -9.68 4.06 -12.66
N MET A 128 -8.50 4.03 -12.03
CA MET A 128 -8.13 5.02 -11.03
C MET A 128 -7.81 6.39 -11.65
N PRO A 129 -8.30 7.50 -11.08
CA PRO A 129 -8.06 8.84 -11.59
C PRO A 129 -6.68 9.40 -11.20
N PHE A 130 -5.94 8.71 -10.34
CA PHE A 130 -4.61 9.07 -9.87
C PHE A 130 -3.58 8.00 -10.28
N SER A 131 -2.31 8.40 -10.42
CA SER A 131 -1.19 7.46 -10.57
C SER A 131 -0.61 7.04 -9.22
N ARG A 132 -0.57 7.95 -8.25
CA ARG A 132 -0.11 7.71 -6.88
C ARG A 132 -0.68 8.71 -5.88
N ILE A 133 -0.76 8.28 -4.63
CA ILE A 133 -1.01 9.15 -3.47
C ILE A 133 0.18 8.99 -2.53
N ALA A 134 0.95 10.05 -2.32
CA ALA A 134 2.10 10.04 -1.41
C ALA A 134 1.76 10.73 -0.09
N VAL A 135 2.22 10.14 1.01
CA VAL A 135 2.12 10.67 2.38
C VAL A 135 3.47 11.26 2.76
N HIS A 136 3.48 12.51 3.23
CA HIS A 136 4.71 13.24 3.50
C HIS A 136 4.81 13.72 4.95
N ALA A 137 6.02 13.62 5.50
CA ALA A 137 6.45 14.26 6.74
C ALA A 137 7.50 15.34 6.48
N GLY A 138 7.11 16.61 6.56
CA GLY A 138 7.92 17.71 6.05
C GLY A 138 8.27 17.47 4.57
N ALA A 139 9.56 17.44 4.26
CA ALA A 139 10.06 17.15 2.91
C ALA A 139 10.12 15.64 2.59
N GLN A 140 10.08 14.76 3.59
CA GLN A 140 10.27 13.32 3.43
C GLN A 140 8.96 12.64 3.01
N ARG A 141 9.03 11.69 2.07
CA ARG A 141 7.91 10.78 1.74
C ARG A 141 7.98 9.59 2.69
N ILE A 142 6.95 9.40 3.52
CA ILE A 142 6.89 8.33 4.53
C ILE A 142 6.07 7.12 4.07
N ALA A 143 5.12 7.32 3.16
CA ALA A 143 4.36 6.24 2.55
C ALA A 143 3.89 6.64 1.14
N GLU A 144 3.53 5.65 0.34
CA GLU A 144 2.92 5.87 -0.97
C GLU A 144 1.91 4.77 -1.29
N VAL A 145 0.81 5.18 -1.88
CA VAL A 145 -0.28 4.32 -2.32
C VAL A 145 -0.27 4.32 -3.84
N GLY A 146 -0.02 3.14 -4.42
CA GLY A 146 -0.11 2.93 -5.86
C GLY A 146 -1.57 2.91 -6.33
N ARG A 147 -1.77 3.21 -7.61
CA ARG A 147 -3.08 3.13 -8.31
C ARG A 147 -3.72 1.74 -8.35
N THR A 148 -2.99 0.71 -7.93
CA THR A 148 -3.46 -0.68 -7.92
C THR A 148 -3.94 -1.14 -6.55
N ALA A 149 -3.75 -0.31 -5.52
CA ALA A 149 -4.35 -0.52 -4.21
C ALA A 149 -5.87 -0.28 -4.28
N THR A 150 -6.65 -1.35 -4.33
CA THR A 150 -8.12 -1.31 -4.31
C THR A 150 -8.71 -1.35 -2.91
N THR A 151 -7.91 -1.72 -1.92
CA THR A 151 -8.27 -1.71 -0.51
C THR A 151 -7.82 -0.40 0.13
N ALA A 152 -8.48 -0.04 1.23
CA ALA A 152 -8.03 1.05 2.09
C ALA A 152 -6.57 0.80 2.47
N PHE A 153 -5.71 1.79 2.19
CA PHE A 153 -4.31 1.73 2.55
C PHE A 153 -4.15 2.03 4.02
N HIS A 154 -3.46 1.15 4.74
CA HIS A 154 -3.16 1.33 6.15
C HIS A 154 -1.67 1.62 6.33
N TYR A 155 -1.39 2.76 6.95
CA TYR A 155 -0.06 3.08 7.44
C TYR A 155 -0.14 3.21 8.95
N GLU A 156 0.66 2.39 9.62
CA GLU A 156 0.88 2.46 11.06
C GLU A 156 2.29 3.01 11.29
N GLU A 157 2.40 4.07 12.08
CA GLU A 157 3.70 4.54 12.54
C GLU A 157 4.30 3.46 13.47
N GLU A 158 5.57 3.09 13.28
CA GLU A 158 6.23 2.17 14.23
C GLU A 158 6.42 2.87 15.59
N PRO A 159 6.36 2.14 16.72
CA PRO A 159 6.55 2.69 18.07
C PRO A 159 8.02 3.07 18.39
N GLY A 160 8.78 3.54 17.38
CA GLY A 160 10.11 4.09 17.57
C GLY A 160 10.04 5.47 18.19
N GLU A 161 10.80 5.68 19.26
CA GLU A 161 10.89 6.95 19.98
C GLU A 161 11.09 8.12 19.01
N THR A 162 10.24 9.15 19.13
CA THR A 162 10.26 10.44 18.40
C THR A 162 9.74 10.51 16.96
N GLN A 163 8.51 10.06 16.68
CA GLN A 163 7.70 10.68 15.62
C GLN A 163 6.20 10.38 15.76
N ILE A 164 5.51 11.13 16.62
CA ILE A 164 4.04 11.14 16.70
C ILE A 164 3.60 12.49 16.12
N GLY A 165 3.13 12.51 14.87
CA GLY A 165 2.63 13.73 14.20
C GLY A 165 3.45 14.21 12.99
N ALA A 166 4.23 13.34 12.37
CA ALA A 166 5.12 13.75 11.28
C ALA A 166 4.36 14.09 9.99
N MET A 167 3.19 13.47 9.73
CA MET A 167 2.46 13.71 8.48
C MET A 167 2.04 15.19 8.37
N THR A 168 2.63 15.85 7.38
CA THR A 168 2.36 17.25 7.07
C THR A 168 1.45 17.42 5.88
N HIS A 169 1.37 16.49 4.93
CA HIS A 169 0.48 16.61 3.78
C HIS A 169 0.34 15.31 2.99
N LEU A 170 -0.76 15.21 2.24
CA LEU A 170 -0.96 14.21 1.19
C LEU A 170 -0.74 14.86 -0.17
N VAL A 171 -0.09 14.14 -1.09
CA VAL A 171 0.16 14.54 -2.46
C VAL A 171 -0.50 13.56 -3.42
N ILE A 172 -1.51 14.00 -4.16
CA ILE A 172 -2.14 13.19 -5.20
C ILE A 172 -1.56 13.60 -6.55
N THR A 173 -1.00 12.62 -7.26
CA THR A 173 -0.57 12.80 -8.66
C THR A 173 -1.69 12.27 -9.56
N PRO A 174 -2.39 13.12 -10.32
CA PRO A 174 -3.47 12.69 -11.20
C PRO A 174 -2.90 11.96 -12.42
N LYS A 175 -3.65 10.99 -12.96
CA LYS A 175 -3.23 10.24 -14.16
C LYS A 175 -3.32 11.09 -15.44
N LYS A 176 -4.32 11.96 -15.51
CA LYS A 176 -4.58 12.91 -16.59
C LYS A 176 -4.69 14.32 -16.00
N PRO A 177 -4.59 15.39 -16.80
CA PRO A 177 -4.91 16.73 -16.31
C PRO A 177 -6.30 16.72 -15.64
N ALA A 178 -6.35 17.08 -14.36
CA ALA A 178 -7.56 17.17 -13.56
C ALA A 178 -7.76 18.61 -13.09
N LEU A 179 -9.02 19.01 -12.92
CA LEU A 179 -9.40 20.31 -12.40
C LEU A 179 -9.28 20.32 -10.86
N PRO A 180 -8.99 21.46 -10.22
CA PRO A 180 -8.92 21.60 -8.76
C PRO A 180 -10.11 20.95 -8.01
N GLN A 181 -11.31 21.11 -8.55
CA GLN A 181 -12.56 20.59 -7.98
C GLN A 181 -12.77 19.08 -8.18
N ASP A 182 -11.96 18.42 -9.02
CA ASP A 182 -12.17 17.00 -9.29
C ASP A 182 -11.76 16.13 -8.08
N PHE A 183 -10.78 16.57 -7.29
CA PHE A 183 -10.34 15.85 -6.09
C PHE A 183 -10.78 16.55 -4.81
N THR A 184 -11.43 15.79 -3.94
CA THR A 184 -11.78 16.21 -2.59
C THR A 184 -11.28 15.19 -1.58
N VAL A 185 -11.02 15.68 -0.36
CA VAL A 185 -10.69 14.81 0.77
C VAL A 185 -11.59 15.15 1.94
N SER A 186 -12.14 14.13 2.56
CA SER A 186 -12.79 14.24 3.88
C SER A 186 -11.98 13.44 4.90
N VAL A 187 -11.72 14.03 6.05
CA VAL A 187 -10.98 13.40 7.15
C VAL A 187 -11.97 12.91 8.19
N ARG A 188 -11.79 11.69 8.69
CA ARG A 188 -12.51 11.20 9.87
C ARG A 188 -11.56 10.77 10.98
N ALA A 189 -11.91 11.11 12.21
CA ALA A 189 -11.25 10.60 13.40
C ALA A 189 -11.67 9.14 13.61
N VAL A 190 -10.67 8.25 13.73
CA VAL A 190 -10.87 6.84 14.02
C VAL A 190 -10.65 6.63 15.51
N SER A 191 -11.70 6.23 16.21
CA SER A 191 -11.68 6.08 17.65
C SER A 191 -11.79 4.61 18.01
N VAL A 192 -11.02 4.17 18.99
CA VAL A 192 -11.11 2.82 19.51
C VAL A 192 -11.23 2.88 21.03
N MET A 193 -11.75 1.81 21.61
CA MET A 193 -11.83 1.63 23.04
C MET A 193 -11.03 0.39 23.42
N GLN A 194 -10.14 0.56 24.39
CA GLN A 194 -9.38 -0.54 24.97
C GLN A 194 -9.90 -0.80 26.36
N CYS A 195 -10.25 -2.05 26.63
CA CYS A 195 -10.83 -2.51 27.89
C CYS A 195 -9.85 -3.29 28.77
N ASP A 196 -8.78 -3.83 28.18
CA ASP A 196 -7.69 -4.52 28.87
C ASP A 196 -6.38 -4.22 28.13
N TYR A 197 -5.24 -4.20 28.84
CA TYR A 197 -3.92 -3.89 28.27
C TYR A 197 -3.54 -4.82 27.10
N GLU A 198 -3.96 -6.09 27.15
CA GLU A 198 -3.68 -7.11 26.13
C GLU A 198 -4.91 -7.52 25.29
N GLY A 199 -6.07 -6.88 25.51
CA GLY A 199 -7.34 -7.23 24.87
C GLY A 199 -7.50 -6.63 23.46
N PRO A 200 -8.46 -7.14 22.66
CA PRO A 200 -8.76 -6.57 21.34
C PRO A 200 -9.33 -5.15 21.47
N HIS A 201 -8.90 -4.25 20.59
CA HIS A 201 -9.45 -2.90 20.48
C HIS A 201 -10.88 -2.95 19.91
N ILE A 202 -11.82 -2.27 20.56
CA ILE A 202 -13.20 -2.12 20.07
C ILE A 202 -13.27 -0.85 19.22
N GLU A 203 -13.45 -0.99 17.91
CA GLU A 203 -13.66 0.17 17.03
C GLU A 203 -14.96 0.91 17.35
N LEU A 204 -14.85 2.22 17.58
CA LEU A 204 -15.98 3.09 17.91
C LEU A 204 -16.57 3.81 16.68
N ASP A 205 -15.98 3.62 15.50
CA ASP A 205 -16.37 4.26 14.23
C ASP A 205 -17.83 4.01 13.81
N ARG A 206 -18.44 2.92 14.29
CA ARG A 206 -19.86 2.60 14.03
C ARG A 206 -20.84 3.34 14.94
N TRP A 207 -20.34 3.95 16.01
CA TRP A 207 -21.14 4.56 17.08
C TRP A 207 -21.21 6.06 16.94
N LYS A 208 -20.04 6.66 16.74
CA LYS A 208 -19.89 8.09 16.62
C LYS A 208 -18.67 8.36 15.76
N GLN A 209 -18.90 9.08 14.67
CA GLN A 209 -17.86 9.45 13.73
C GLN A 209 -17.46 10.89 13.99
N GLY A 210 -16.18 11.13 14.21
CA GLY A 210 -15.64 12.49 14.10
C GLY A 210 -15.48 12.76 12.61
N LEU A 211 -16.43 13.47 12.00
CA LEU A 211 -16.41 13.79 10.57
C LEU A 211 -15.92 15.22 10.37
N GLY A 212 -14.86 15.37 9.58
CA GLY A 212 -14.41 16.66 9.09
C GLY A 212 -15.20 17.07 7.85
N PRO A 213 -15.16 18.36 7.45
CA PRO A 213 -15.73 18.79 6.20
C PRO A 213 -15.02 18.11 5.01
N GLU A 214 -15.74 17.93 3.91
CA GLU A 214 -15.13 17.61 2.63
C GLU A 214 -14.45 18.87 2.08
N VAL A 215 -13.16 18.79 1.79
CA VAL A 215 -12.35 19.94 1.36
C VAL A 215 -11.78 19.68 -0.05
N PRO A 216 -11.99 20.60 -1.00
CA PRO A 216 -11.30 20.55 -2.30
C PRO A 216 -9.79 20.66 -2.12
N LEU A 217 -9.03 19.86 -2.84
CA LEU A 217 -7.58 19.91 -2.74
C LEU A 217 -7.00 21.09 -3.52
N ALA A 218 -6.06 21.81 -2.90
CA ALA A 218 -5.31 22.86 -3.59
C ALA A 218 -4.35 22.24 -4.61
N ARG A 219 -4.22 22.88 -5.77
CA ARG A 219 -3.30 22.45 -6.83
C ARG A 219 -1.96 23.16 -6.70
N THR A 220 -0.88 22.38 -6.62
CA THR A 220 0.51 22.87 -6.66
C THR A 220 1.21 22.23 -7.86
N GLY A 221 1.34 22.99 -8.95
CA GLY A 221 1.86 22.47 -10.23
C GLY A 221 0.94 21.40 -10.83
N THR A 222 1.44 20.16 -10.94
CA THR A 222 0.67 18.99 -11.44
C THR A 222 0.11 18.12 -10.32
N ARG A 223 0.26 18.52 -9.05
CA ARG A 223 -0.10 17.72 -7.88
C ARG A 223 -1.20 18.41 -7.08
N PHE A 224 -1.98 17.61 -6.36
CA PHE A 224 -2.95 18.11 -5.38
C PHE A 224 -2.42 17.88 -3.98
N VAL A 225 -2.51 18.90 -3.12
CA VAL A 225 -1.90 18.89 -1.79
C VAL A 225 -2.94 19.23 -0.73
N ILE A 226 -3.00 18.43 0.34
CA ILE A 226 -3.62 18.88 1.60
C ILE A 226 -2.59 19.77 2.28
N ALA A 227 -2.81 21.08 2.33
CA ALA A 227 -1.84 21.98 2.97
C ALA A 227 -1.59 21.58 4.44
N PRO A 228 -0.36 21.76 4.98
CA PRO A 228 -0.06 21.39 6.36
C PRO A 228 -0.99 22.02 7.41
N HIS A 229 -1.39 23.27 7.19
CA HIS A 229 -2.35 23.95 8.06
C HIS A 229 -3.79 23.46 7.85
N ALA A 230 -4.11 22.94 6.67
CA ALA A 230 -5.41 22.34 6.40
C ALA A 230 -5.59 21.04 7.18
N LEU A 231 -4.54 20.25 7.46
CA LEU A 231 -4.66 19.06 8.31
C LEU A 231 -5.13 19.42 9.73
N ALA A 232 -4.55 20.44 10.35
CA ALA A 232 -5.00 20.92 11.66
C ALA A 232 -6.45 21.47 11.64
N GLY A 233 -6.88 22.07 10.53
CA GLY A 233 -8.25 22.60 10.36
C GLY A 233 -9.27 21.60 9.82
N THR A 234 -8.84 20.47 9.26
CA THR A 234 -9.72 19.43 8.67
C THR A 234 -9.81 18.18 9.53
N ALA A 235 -8.83 17.93 10.40
CA ALA A 235 -8.89 16.90 11.41
C ALA A 235 -10.08 17.21 12.34
N PRO A 236 -11.15 16.38 12.32
CA PRO A 236 -12.27 16.58 13.22
C PRO A 236 -11.82 16.31 14.66
N PRO A 237 -12.41 17.00 15.65
CA PRO A 237 -12.09 16.74 17.04
C PRO A 237 -12.43 15.30 17.42
N PHE A 238 -11.68 14.75 18.38
CA PHE A 238 -11.98 13.45 18.97
C PHE A 238 -13.43 13.43 19.49
N PRO A 239 -14.26 12.47 19.06
CA PRO A 239 -15.65 12.40 19.51
C PRO A 239 -15.73 12.22 21.03
N ARG A 240 -16.55 13.03 21.68
CA ARG A 240 -16.84 12.85 23.11
C ARG A 240 -17.81 11.70 23.28
N TYR A 241 -17.39 10.62 23.95
CA TYR A 241 -18.23 9.48 24.28
C TYR A 241 -18.78 9.59 25.70
N THR A 242 -20.07 9.34 25.85
CA THR A 242 -20.73 9.22 27.15
C THR A 242 -20.52 7.82 27.72
N PRO A 243 -20.57 7.65 29.06
CA PRO A 243 -20.47 6.33 29.68
C PRO A 243 -21.52 5.33 29.15
N THR A 244 -22.71 5.80 28.78
CA THR A 244 -23.77 4.96 28.20
C THR A 244 -23.42 4.49 26.79
N GLU A 245 -22.83 5.35 25.96
CA GLU A 245 -22.38 4.99 24.60
C GLU A 245 -21.27 3.94 24.65
N LEU A 246 -20.29 4.09 25.55
CA LEU A 246 -19.20 3.12 25.72
C LEU A 246 -19.71 1.77 26.20
N ARG A 247 -20.59 1.75 27.22
CA ARG A 247 -21.22 0.52 27.73
C ARG A 247 -22.07 -0.19 26.69
N ARG A 248 -22.72 0.56 25.79
CA ARG A 248 -23.45 -0.01 24.66
C ARG A 248 -22.49 -0.61 23.63
N ALA A 249 -21.35 0.05 23.40
CA ALA A 249 -20.30 -0.45 22.52
C ALA A 249 -19.71 -1.79 22.99
N ILE A 250 -19.44 -1.92 24.29
CA ILE A 250 -18.99 -3.17 24.90
C ILE A 250 -20.05 -4.26 24.70
N ALA A 251 -21.31 -4.00 25.09
CA ALA A 251 -22.37 -5.00 24.98
C ALA A 251 -22.54 -5.52 23.54
N GLN A 252 -22.62 -4.62 22.57
CA GLN A 252 -22.77 -5.02 21.16
C GLN A 252 -21.55 -5.74 20.60
N HIS A 253 -20.33 -5.34 20.98
CA HIS A 253 -19.12 -6.03 20.54
C HIS A 253 -19.15 -7.51 20.95
N TRP A 254 -19.65 -7.79 22.15
CA TRP A 254 -19.79 -9.15 22.69
C TRP A 254 -21.12 -9.84 22.35
N GLY A 255 -21.96 -9.23 21.49
CA GLY A 255 -23.24 -9.81 21.09
C GLY A 255 -24.33 -9.79 22.17
N ASN A 256 -24.14 -9.01 23.24
CA ASN A 256 -25.08 -8.88 24.35
C ASN A 256 -26.16 -7.81 24.07
N ALA A 257 -27.39 -8.07 24.52
CA ALA A 257 -28.46 -7.08 24.51
C ALA A 257 -28.29 -6.07 25.65
N GLY A 258 -28.71 -4.82 25.44
CA GLY A 258 -28.72 -3.79 26.49
C GLY A 258 -27.39 -3.04 26.65
N LEU A 259 -26.95 -2.85 27.89
CA LEU A 259 -25.72 -2.13 28.25
C LEU A 259 -24.83 -3.04 29.10
N ALA A 260 -23.52 -3.02 28.84
CA ALA A 260 -22.54 -3.66 29.71
C ALA A 260 -22.66 -3.11 31.14
N SER A 261 -22.25 -3.86 32.15
CA SER A 261 -22.25 -3.41 33.54
C SER A 261 -21.28 -2.22 33.73
N ARG A 262 -21.39 -1.52 34.88
CA ARG A 262 -20.41 -0.45 35.18
C ARG A 262 -19.03 -1.02 35.51
N GLU A 263 -18.98 -2.22 36.06
CA GLU A 263 -17.73 -2.91 36.40
C GLU A 263 -17.01 -3.36 35.13
N GLU A 264 -17.74 -3.92 34.17
CA GLU A 264 -17.21 -4.34 32.86
C GLU A 264 -16.66 -3.16 32.05
N ALA A 265 -17.26 -1.98 32.16
CA ALA A 265 -16.81 -0.78 31.46
C ALA A 265 -15.77 0.04 32.22
N GLY A 266 -15.54 -0.26 33.51
CA GLY A 266 -14.60 0.46 34.37
C GLY A 266 -13.18 0.57 33.80
N PRO A 267 -12.58 -0.52 33.28
CA PRO A 267 -11.23 -0.47 32.71
C PRO A 267 -11.20 0.06 31.27
N CYS A 268 -12.35 0.31 30.64
CA CYS A 268 -12.43 0.73 29.25
C CYS A 268 -12.29 2.23 29.06
N GLN A 269 -11.34 2.67 28.23
CA GLN A 269 -11.22 4.07 27.83
C GLN A 269 -11.18 4.24 26.31
N PRO A 270 -11.93 5.20 25.75
CA PRO A 270 -11.86 5.53 24.35
C PRO A 270 -10.63 6.42 24.10
N PHE A 271 -9.92 6.16 23.01
CA PHE A 271 -8.83 7.02 22.55
C PHE A 271 -8.87 7.18 21.03
N LEU A 272 -8.18 8.21 20.55
CA LEU A 272 -8.01 8.46 19.13
C LEU A 272 -6.92 7.53 18.59
N ARG A 273 -7.31 6.54 17.78
CA ARG A 273 -6.35 5.64 17.13
C ARG A 273 -5.67 6.29 15.94
N GLY A 274 -6.32 7.25 15.28
CA GLY A 274 -5.78 7.83 14.07
C GLY A 274 -6.78 8.64 13.26
N TYR A 275 -6.41 8.93 12.02
CA TYR A 275 -7.27 9.60 11.04
C TYR A 275 -7.36 8.79 9.75
N ARG A 276 -8.57 8.73 9.20
CA ARG A 276 -8.82 8.13 7.89
C ARG A 276 -9.18 9.22 6.89
N PHE A 277 -8.39 9.31 5.82
CA PHE A 277 -8.55 10.25 4.73
C PHE A 277 -9.30 9.54 3.61
N ALA A 278 -10.55 9.93 3.38
CA ALA A 278 -11.32 9.46 2.23
C ALA A 278 -11.03 10.37 1.05
N VAL A 279 -10.26 9.85 0.09
CA VAL A 279 -9.93 10.50 -1.16
C VAL A 279 -11.05 10.23 -2.15
N ARG A 280 -11.62 11.31 -2.69
CA ARG A 280 -12.71 11.26 -3.66
C ARG A 280 -12.29 11.92 -4.96
N TYR A 281 -12.80 11.38 -6.06
CA TYR A 281 -12.73 11.98 -7.37
C TYR A 281 -14.16 12.15 -7.91
N GLN A 282 -14.58 13.38 -8.19
CA GLN A 282 -15.94 13.70 -8.63
C GLN A 282 -16.99 13.05 -7.71
N SER A 283 -16.83 13.26 -6.40
CA SER A 283 -17.65 12.71 -5.29
C SER A 283 -17.59 11.18 -5.09
N ARG A 284 -17.00 10.41 -6.01
CA ARG A 284 -16.79 8.97 -5.84
C ARG A 284 -15.59 8.70 -4.94
N LEU A 285 -15.76 7.84 -3.93
CA LEU A 285 -14.64 7.33 -3.14
C LEU A 285 -13.71 6.51 -4.04
N VAL A 286 -12.45 6.90 -4.10
CA VAL A 286 -11.43 6.22 -4.91
C VAL A 286 -10.33 5.58 -4.07
N GLN A 287 -10.04 6.13 -2.89
CA GLN A 287 -9.14 5.49 -1.95
C GLN A 287 -9.37 5.98 -0.51
N GLU A 288 -9.11 5.14 0.46
CA GLU A 288 -8.95 5.53 1.86
C GLU A 288 -7.49 5.35 2.30
N VAL A 289 -6.96 6.35 3.00
CA VAL A 289 -5.65 6.29 3.64
C VAL A 289 -5.88 6.35 5.14
N PHE A 290 -5.60 5.28 5.86
CA PHE A 290 -5.72 5.22 7.31
C PHE A 290 -4.34 5.35 7.95
N MET A 291 -4.17 6.44 8.71
CA MET A 291 -2.98 6.75 9.49
C MET A 291 -3.27 6.42 10.95
N ALA A 292 -2.58 5.44 11.51
CA ALA A 292 -2.69 5.10 12.93
C ALA A 292 -1.53 5.65 13.76
N PHE A 293 -1.85 6.11 14.96
CA PHE A 293 -0.89 6.49 15.99
C PHE A 293 -0.38 5.24 16.72
N ALA A 294 0.94 5.09 16.78
CA ALA A 294 1.60 4.03 17.54
C ALA A 294 1.27 4.17 19.03
N GLY A 295 0.91 3.06 19.69
CA GLY A 295 0.77 3.01 21.16
C GLY A 295 -0.21 4.03 21.75
N GLY A 296 -1.42 4.15 21.20
CA GLY A 296 -2.47 5.03 21.74
C GLY A 296 -3.02 4.61 23.11
N CYS A 297 -2.15 4.38 24.08
CA CYS A 297 -2.44 4.06 25.48
C CYS A 297 -1.60 4.98 26.37
#